data_AF-A0A3L7T5G4-F1
#
_entry.id   AF-A0A3L7T5G4-F1
#
_cell.length_a   1.000
_cell.length_b   1.000
_cell.length_c   1.000
_cell.angle_alpha   90.00
_cell.angle_beta   90.00
_cell.angle_gamma   90.00
#
_symmetry.space_group_name_H-M   'P 1'
#
loop_
_entity.id
_entity.type
_entity.pdbx_description
1 polymer ?
#
loop_
_entity_poly.entity_id
_entity_poly.type
_entity_poly.pdbx_seq_one_letter_code
_entity_poly.pdbx_strand_id
1 'polypeptide(L)'
;MCPPIADETFMFRRAFIALNLVAFSLLPSCRETSGLEKGVLYEVYADTASIGQWVDPRAPISQLKLIIDGPKKANSYFRPNSTVVITTNNEKIAARVDDIVSGRIPVPARMTTDYSLGGTFTVKIEKIVEGGKRVPLGEGRVNFLEIVSPETLER
;
A
#
# COMPACT_ATOMS: atom_id res chain seq x y z
N MET A 1 -4.67 25.58 2.04
CA MET A 1 -3.58 26.58 2.01
C MET A 1 -2.88 26.49 3.37
N CYS A 2 -1.72 25.83 3.42
CA CYS A 2 -0.84 25.88 4.59
C CYS A 2 -0.08 27.22 4.59
N PRO A 3 0.21 27.83 5.74
CA PRO A 3 1.00 29.06 5.77
C PRO A 3 2.46 28.78 5.37
N PRO A 4 3.15 29.76 4.76
CA PRO A 4 4.55 29.60 4.38
C PRO A 4 5.45 29.58 5.63
N ILE A 5 6.50 28.76 5.55
CA ILE A 5 7.60 28.67 6.51
C ILE A 5 8.28 30.04 6.56
N ALA A 6 8.16 30.72 7.70
CA ALA A 6 8.94 31.91 8.00
C ALA A 6 10.35 31.48 8.40
N ASP A 7 11.30 31.81 7.53
CA ASP A 7 12.69 32.05 7.87
C ASP A 7 12.73 33.20 8.88
N GLU A 8 13.35 33.00 10.06
CA GLU A 8 14.10 34.06 10.74
C GLU A 8 14.88 33.51 11.95
N THR A 9 16.20 33.54 11.80
CA THR A 9 17.22 33.62 12.84
C THR A 9 16.85 34.54 14.00
N PHE A 10 16.91 34.04 15.25
CA PHE A 10 17.19 34.87 16.41
C PHE A 10 18.11 34.15 17.42
N MET A 11 19.26 34.78 17.66
CA MET A 11 20.21 34.42 18.70
C MET A 11 19.67 34.72 20.11
N PHE A 12 20.30 34.05 21.08
CA PHE A 12 20.68 34.51 22.43
C PHE A 12 19.96 33.98 23.68
N ARG A 13 20.83 33.51 24.59
CA ARG A 13 20.81 33.54 26.07
C ARG A 13 20.19 32.37 26.85
N ARG A 14 21.11 31.56 27.37
CA ARG A 14 21.35 31.25 28.80
C ARG A 14 20.12 31.21 29.74
N ALA A 15 19.86 29.97 30.16
CA ALA A 15 19.85 29.50 31.56
C ALA A 15 18.52 29.38 32.32
N PHE A 16 18.47 28.26 33.04
CA PHE A 16 17.76 27.95 34.30
C PHE A 16 16.37 27.30 34.28
N ILE A 17 16.33 26.20 35.08
CA ILE A 17 15.23 25.60 35.86
C ILE A 17 14.57 24.34 35.29
N ALA A 18 14.74 23.29 36.09
CA ALA A 18 14.10 21.99 35.99
C ALA A 18 12.59 22.08 36.24
N LEU A 19 11.80 21.35 35.44
CA LEU A 19 10.47 20.92 35.82
C LEU A 19 10.14 19.61 35.10
N ASN A 20 9.76 18.61 35.89
CA ASN A 20 9.19 17.34 35.45
C ASN A 20 8.00 17.60 34.51
N LEU A 21 8.11 17.16 33.26
CA LEU A 21 6.96 16.93 32.40
C LEU A 21 7.23 15.69 31.57
N VAL A 22 6.37 14.69 31.77
CA VAL A 22 6.19 13.53 30.92
C VAL A 22 5.94 14.05 29.51
N ALA A 23 6.98 14.11 28.69
CA ALA A 23 6.87 14.43 27.28
C ALA A 23 6.35 13.18 26.56
N PHE A 24 5.04 12.99 26.63
CA PHE A 24 4.30 12.17 25.68
C PHE A 24 4.62 12.76 24.30
N SER A 25 5.55 12.14 23.59
CA SER A 25 5.97 12.53 22.26
C SER A 25 4.80 12.36 21.29
N LEU A 26 3.91 13.35 21.27
CA LEU A 26 3.03 13.66 20.16
C LEU A 26 3.93 14.22 19.05
N LEU A 27 4.71 13.34 18.44
CA LEU A 27 5.11 13.57 17.06
C LEU A 27 3.78 13.70 16.29
N PRO A 28 3.50 14.85 15.66
CA PRO A 28 2.50 14.84 14.62
C PRO A 28 2.99 13.83 13.61
N SER A 29 2.34 12.67 13.55
CA SER A 29 2.42 11.78 12.41
C SER A 29 1.87 12.60 11.25
N CYS A 30 2.75 13.35 10.61
CA CYS A 30 2.51 13.95 9.31
C CYS A 30 2.39 12.75 8.38
N ARG A 31 1.16 12.22 8.31
CA ARG A 31 0.74 11.25 7.32
C ARG A 31 0.72 12.06 6.03
N GLU A 32 1.87 12.09 5.37
CA GLU A 32 2.02 12.60 4.02
C GLU A 32 1.18 11.68 3.13
N THR A 33 -0.11 12.00 3.00
CA THR A 33 -0.99 11.28 2.10
C THR A 33 -0.73 11.72 0.68
N SER A 34 -0.65 10.73 -0.19
CA SER A 34 -0.77 10.79 -1.64
C SER A 34 0.41 11.40 -2.40
N GLY A 35 1.50 10.62 -2.49
CA GLY A 35 2.52 10.72 -3.54
C GLY A 35 2.15 9.98 -4.84
N LEU A 36 0.86 9.79 -5.13
CA LEU A 36 0.38 9.33 -6.43
C LEU A 36 0.31 10.55 -7.36
N GLU A 37 1.44 10.91 -7.96
CA GLU A 37 1.52 12.00 -8.94
C GLU A 37 0.54 11.76 -10.10
N LYS A 38 0.01 12.86 -10.65
CA LYS A 38 -0.97 12.90 -11.75
C LYS A 38 -0.51 12.05 -12.95
N GLY A 39 -0.97 10.81 -13.02
CA GLY A 39 -0.77 9.88 -14.11
C GLY A 39 -1.95 8.91 -14.19
N VAL A 40 -1.89 7.95 -15.11
CA VAL A 40 -2.89 6.88 -15.19
C VAL A 40 -2.79 6.06 -13.89
N LEU A 41 -3.90 6.01 -13.15
CA LEU A 41 -4.02 5.21 -11.95
C LEU A 41 -4.78 3.92 -12.27
N TYR A 42 -4.27 2.82 -11.74
CA TYR A 42 -4.86 1.51 -11.86
C TYR A 42 -5.43 1.09 -10.51
N GLU A 43 -6.61 0.47 -10.55
CA GLU A 43 -7.26 -0.10 -9.38
C GLU A 43 -7.28 -1.61 -9.47
N VAL A 44 -6.87 -2.25 -8.39
CA VAL A 44 -6.90 -3.70 -8.23
C VAL A 44 -7.75 -4.05 -7.01
N TYR A 45 -8.54 -5.12 -7.10
CA TYR A 45 -9.45 -5.54 -6.05
C TYR A 45 -9.01 -6.89 -5.48
N ALA A 46 -9.11 -7.06 -4.16
CA ALA A 46 -8.71 -8.30 -3.49
C ALA A 46 -9.48 -8.52 -2.17
N ASP A 47 -9.42 -9.73 -1.61
CA ASP A 47 -9.94 -10.00 -0.25
C ASP A 47 -9.14 -9.23 0.79
N THR A 48 -7.81 -9.34 0.74
CA THR A 48 -6.90 -8.58 1.61
C THR A 48 -5.67 -8.13 0.85
N ALA A 49 -5.04 -7.06 1.35
CA ALA A 49 -3.75 -6.61 0.85
C ALA A 49 -2.95 -5.97 1.98
N SER A 50 -1.63 -6.13 1.93
CA SER A 50 -0.71 -5.54 2.89
C SER A 50 0.63 -5.21 2.25
N ILE A 51 1.39 -4.35 2.92
CA ILE A 51 2.79 -4.08 2.56
C ILE A 51 3.65 -4.85 3.55
N GLY A 52 4.45 -5.77 3.03
CA GLY A 52 5.39 -6.58 3.79
C GLY A 52 6.83 -6.35 3.34
N GLN A 53 7.71 -7.21 3.84
CA GLN A 53 9.09 -7.28 3.39
C GLN A 53 9.38 -8.69 2.90
N TRP A 54 10.07 -8.79 1.77
CA TRP A 54 10.77 -9.99 1.38
C TRP A 54 12.20 -9.89 1.89
N VAL A 55 12.68 -10.96 2.53
CA VAL A 55 14.05 -11.04 3.05
C VAL A 55 14.72 -12.21 2.35
N ASP A 56 15.85 -11.96 1.69
CA ASP A 56 16.66 -13.05 1.15
C ASP A 56 17.34 -13.78 2.31
N PRO A 57 17.14 -15.09 2.50
CA PRO A 57 17.86 -15.83 3.54
C PRO A 57 19.36 -15.97 3.25
N ARG A 58 19.80 -15.74 2.01
CA ARG A 58 21.18 -15.91 1.54
C ARG A 58 21.97 -14.60 1.50
N ALA A 59 21.30 -13.45 1.56
CA ALA A 59 21.92 -12.13 1.54
C ALA A 59 21.14 -11.18 2.44
N PRO A 60 21.78 -10.23 3.15
CA PRO A 60 21.08 -9.29 4.04
C PRO A 60 20.38 -8.16 3.23
N ILE A 61 19.62 -8.54 2.21
CA ILE A 61 18.86 -7.63 1.35
C ILE A 61 17.38 -7.81 1.67
N SER A 62 16.71 -6.69 1.97
CA SER A 62 15.26 -6.65 2.12
C SER A 62 14.62 -5.87 0.98
N GLN A 63 13.49 -6.36 0.49
CA GLN A 63 12.70 -5.73 -0.56
C GLN A 63 11.29 -5.46 -0.05
N LEU A 64 10.71 -4.32 -0.43
CA LEU A 64 9.37 -3.92 -0.03
C LEU A 64 8.35 -4.62 -0.93
N LYS A 65 7.47 -5.42 -0.32
CA LYS A 65 6.59 -6.34 -1.05
C LYS A 65 5.13 -5.92 -0.88
N LEU A 66 4.41 -5.78 -2.00
CA LEU A 66 2.96 -5.74 -1.98
C LEU A 66 2.43 -7.18 -1.94
N ILE A 67 1.63 -7.51 -0.95
CA ILE A 67 0.97 -8.81 -0.83
C ILE A 67 -0.51 -8.61 -1.19
N ILE A 68 -1.00 -9.37 -2.15
CA ILE A 68 -2.40 -9.38 -2.59
C ILE A 68 -2.94 -10.80 -2.38
N ASP A 69 -3.92 -10.97 -1.48
CA ASP A 69 -4.57 -12.25 -1.24
C ASP A 69 -6.00 -12.24 -1.79
N GLY A 70 -6.32 -13.24 -2.62
CA GLY A 70 -7.62 -13.41 -3.22
C GLY A 70 -7.98 -12.26 -4.17
N PRO A 71 -7.21 -12.05 -5.25
CA PRO A 71 -7.52 -11.01 -6.22
C PRO A 71 -8.88 -11.26 -6.90
N LYS A 72 -9.60 -10.19 -7.23
CA LYS A 72 -10.97 -10.20 -7.75
C LYS A 72 -11.08 -9.40 -9.05
N LYS A 73 -12.07 -9.73 -9.89
CA LYS A 73 -12.39 -8.93 -11.08
C LYS A 73 -12.98 -7.59 -10.64
N ALA A 74 -12.58 -6.50 -11.31
CA ALA A 74 -13.03 -5.15 -10.96
C ALA A 74 -14.55 -4.96 -11.06
N ASN A 75 -15.21 -5.71 -11.96
CA ASN A 75 -16.65 -5.61 -12.22
C ASN A 75 -17.48 -6.66 -11.46
N SER A 76 -16.92 -7.28 -10.42
CA SER A 76 -17.64 -8.25 -9.59
C SER A 76 -18.45 -7.57 -8.49
N TYR A 77 -19.50 -8.25 -8.04
CA TYR A 77 -20.20 -7.84 -6.82
C TYR A 77 -19.32 -8.04 -5.59
N PHE A 78 -19.15 -6.99 -4.79
CA PHE A 78 -18.41 -7.03 -3.54
C PHE A 78 -19.35 -6.97 -2.35
N ARG A 79 -19.29 -7.97 -1.46
CA ARG A 79 -19.99 -7.89 -0.17
C ARG A 79 -19.41 -6.71 0.63
N PRO A 80 -20.22 -5.97 1.41
CA PRO A 80 -19.70 -4.92 2.28
C PRO A 80 -18.58 -5.45 3.19
N ASN A 81 -17.54 -4.65 3.41
CA ASN A 81 -16.39 -4.97 4.27
C ASN A 81 -15.56 -6.20 3.87
N SER A 82 -15.77 -6.77 2.67
CA SER A 82 -15.11 -7.99 2.19
C SER A 82 -13.95 -7.75 1.23
N THR A 83 -13.72 -6.51 0.81
CA THR A 83 -12.84 -6.20 -0.32
C THR A 83 -11.97 -5.00 -0.01
N VAL A 84 -10.72 -5.08 -0.42
CA VAL A 84 -9.78 -3.96 -0.47
C VAL A 84 -9.57 -3.53 -1.91
N VAL A 85 -9.33 -2.25 -2.10
CA VAL A 85 -8.86 -1.66 -3.36
C VAL A 85 -7.43 -1.20 -3.19
N ILE A 86 -6.59 -1.61 -4.12
CA ILE A 86 -5.19 -1.20 -4.25
C ILE A 86 -5.12 -0.22 -5.42
N THR A 87 -4.76 1.02 -5.15
CA THR A 87 -4.50 2.04 -6.17
C THR A 87 -3.01 2.16 -6.41
N THR A 88 -2.58 2.11 -7.67
CA THR A 88 -1.17 2.21 -8.07
C THR A 88 -1.01 2.95 -9.39
N ASN A 89 0.16 3.54 -9.61
CA ASN A 89 0.54 4.12 -10.90
C ASN A 89 1.28 3.12 -11.81
N ASN A 90 1.39 1.85 -11.41
CA ASN A 90 2.10 0.82 -12.14
C ASN A 90 1.15 -0.13 -12.88
N GLU A 91 1.21 -0.10 -14.22
CA GLU A 91 0.41 -0.97 -15.08
C GLU A 91 0.74 -2.47 -14.91
N LYS A 92 2.00 -2.82 -14.66
CA LYS A 92 2.43 -4.22 -14.52
C LYS A 92 1.74 -4.90 -13.33
N ILE A 93 1.54 -4.19 -12.23
CA ILE A 93 0.80 -4.73 -11.06
C ILE A 93 -0.63 -5.08 -11.50
N ALA A 94 -1.32 -4.14 -12.15
CA ALA A 94 -2.70 -4.34 -12.59
C ALA A 94 -2.81 -5.47 -13.62
N ALA A 95 -1.93 -5.49 -14.62
CA ALA A 95 -1.90 -6.51 -15.67
C ALA A 95 -1.65 -7.92 -15.10
N ARG A 96 -0.73 -8.07 -14.14
CA ARG A 96 -0.46 -9.37 -13.52
C ARG A 96 -1.62 -9.90 -12.71
N VAL A 97 -2.31 -9.02 -11.99
CA VAL A 97 -3.49 -9.42 -11.23
C VAL A 97 -4.62 -9.80 -12.18
N ASP A 98 -4.85 -9.03 -13.25
CA ASP A 98 -5.85 -9.36 -14.26
C ASP A 98 -5.53 -10.69 -14.97
N ASP A 99 -4.27 -10.96 -15.32
CA ASP A 99 -3.82 -12.22 -15.92
C ASP A 99 -4.17 -13.44 -15.04
N ILE A 100 -3.99 -13.33 -13.71
CA ILE A 100 -4.31 -14.41 -12.76
C ILE A 100 -5.82 -14.57 -12.62
N VAL A 101 -6.54 -13.47 -12.41
CA VAL A 101 -7.99 -13.51 -12.17
C VAL A 101 -8.77 -13.93 -13.42
N SER A 102 -8.28 -13.58 -14.61
CA SER A 102 -8.83 -14.04 -15.90
C SER A 102 -8.44 -15.47 -16.27
N GLY A 103 -7.58 -16.12 -15.48
CA GLY A 103 -7.09 -17.46 -15.75
C GLY A 103 -6.12 -17.56 -16.94
N ARG A 104 -5.62 -16.42 -17.46
CA ARG A 104 -4.60 -16.39 -18.52
C ARG A 104 -3.26 -16.95 -18.03
N ILE A 105 -2.93 -16.74 -16.76
CA ILE A 105 -1.85 -17.44 -16.08
C ILE A 105 -2.48 -18.54 -15.21
N PRO A 106 -2.28 -19.83 -15.53
CA PRO A 106 -2.82 -20.91 -14.73
C PRO A 106 -2.02 -21.02 -13.42
N VAL A 107 -2.62 -20.53 -12.33
CA VAL A 107 -2.09 -20.68 -10.97
C VAL A 107 -3.05 -21.58 -10.17
N PRO A 108 -2.58 -22.67 -9.56
CA PRO A 108 -3.39 -23.48 -8.66
C PRO A 108 -3.97 -22.64 -7.52
N ALA A 109 -5.19 -22.92 -7.10
CA ALA A 109 -5.86 -22.18 -6.02
C ALA A 109 -5.01 -22.11 -4.75
N ARG A 110 -5.01 -20.95 -4.08
CA ARG A 110 -4.24 -20.65 -2.86
C ARG A 110 -2.72 -20.76 -3.02
N MET A 111 -2.20 -20.92 -4.22
CA MET A 111 -0.76 -20.85 -4.47
C MET A 111 -0.28 -19.40 -4.50
N THR A 112 0.86 -19.18 -3.85
CA THR A 112 1.58 -17.90 -3.84
C THR A 112 2.47 -17.78 -5.07
N THR A 113 2.43 -16.62 -5.71
CA THR A 113 3.27 -16.26 -6.86
C THR A 113 3.96 -14.93 -6.63
N ASP A 114 5.27 -14.91 -6.85
CA ASP A 114 6.12 -13.75 -6.61
C ASP A 114 6.62 -13.13 -7.92
N TYR A 115 6.60 -11.81 -8.00
CA TYR A 115 6.99 -11.04 -9.18
C TYR A 115 7.87 -9.85 -8.80
N SER A 116 9.01 -9.74 -9.47
CA SER A 116 9.80 -8.51 -9.42
C SER A 116 9.17 -7.44 -10.30
N LEU A 117 9.03 -6.22 -9.77
CA LEU A 117 8.43 -5.10 -10.50
C LEU A 117 9.45 -4.34 -11.37
N GLY A 118 10.75 -4.55 -11.15
CA GLY A 118 11.83 -3.87 -11.87
C GLY A 118 11.99 -2.38 -11.53
N GLY A 119 11.39 -1.93 -10.43
CA GLY A 119 11.41 -0.54 -9.95
C GLY A 119 10.62 -0.41 -8.66
N THR A 120 10.60 0.78 -8.07
CA THR A 120 9.87 1.05 -6.82
C THR A 120 8.66 1.93 -7.09
N PHE A 121 7.47 1.44 -6.76
CA PHE A 121 6.18 2.06 -7.09
C PHE A 121 5.38 2.38 -5.84
N THR A 122 4.59 3.45 -5.91
CA THR A 122 3.69 3.85 -4.83
C THR A 122 2.38 3.07 -4.94
N VAL A 123 1.91 2.57 -3.81
CA VAL A 123 0.64 1.86 -3.68
C VAL A 123 -0.14 2.41 -2.50
N LYS A 124 -1.45 2.54 -2.68
CA LYS A 124 -2.40 2.92 -1.64
C LYS A 124 -3.41 1.79 -1.48
N ILE A 125 -3.63 1.34 -0.26
CA ILE A 125 -4.55 0.25 0.08
C ILE A 125 -5.70 0.84 0.88
N GLU A 126 -6.92 0.61 0.42
CA GLU A 126 -8.14 1.08 1.07
C GLU A 126 -9.14 -0.06 1.22
N LYS A 127 -9.87 -0.10 2.33
CA LYS A 127 -10.98 -1.03 2.54
C LYS A 127 -12.26 -0.44 1.98
N ILE A 128 -13.03 -1.23 1.23
CA ILE A 128 -14.38 -0.87 0.82
C ILE A 128 -15.33 -1.26 1.95
N VAL A 129 -15.93 -0.25 2.58
CA VAL A 129 -16.91 -0.43 3.67
C VAL A 129 -18.34 -0.28 3.14
N GLU A 130 -19.31 -0.41 4.04
CA GLU A 130 -20.72 -0.23 3.72
C GLU A 130 -21.00 1.14 3.06
N GLY A 131 -21.91 1.15 2.09
CA GLY A 131 -22.20 2.34 1.28
C GLY A 131 -21.12 2.66 0.24
N GLY A 132 -20.18 1.75 -0.03
CA GLY A 132 -19.14 1.91 -1.06
C GLY A 132 -18.02 2.89 -0.68
N LYS A 133 -18.03 3.40 0.56
CA LYS A 133 -16.99 4.31 1.06
C LYS A 133 -15.66 3.57 1.16
N ARG A 134 -14.57 4.27 0.87
CA ARG A 134 -13.19 3.76 1.00
C ARG A 134 -12.56 4.27 2.28
N VAL A 135 -11.93 3.38 3.06
CA VAL A 135 -11.20 3.71 4.30
C VAL A 135 -9.74 3.34 4.13
N PRO A 136 -8.78 4.26 4.35
CA PRO A 136 -7.37 3.98 4.14
C PRO A 136 -6.86 2.94 5.14
N LEU A 137 -6.24 1.87 4.63
CA LEU A 137 -5.56 0.85 5.43
C LEU A 137 -4.05 1.08 5.46
N GLY A 138 -3.46 1.49 4.34
CA GLY A 138 -2.02 1.72 4.24
C GLY A 138 -1.64 2.43 2.95
N GLU A 139 -0.48 3.05 2.95
CA GLU A 139 0.16 3.63 1.77
C GLU A 139 1.66 3.40 1.90
N GLY A 140 2.33 3.13 0.79
CA GLY A 140 3.77 2.90 0.82
C GLY A 140 4.36 2.64 -0.55
N ARG A 141 5.66 2.31 -0.53
CA ARG A 141 6.44 2.00 -1.73
C ARG A 141 6.73 0.51 -1.78
N VAL A 142 6.67 -0.08 -2.96
CA VAL A 142 6.90 -1.52 -3.18
C VAL A 142 7.74 -1.75 -4.42
N ASN A 143 8.61 -2.75 -4.39
CA ASN A 143 9.43 -3.19 -5.51
C ASN A 143 9.24 -4.67 -5.86
N PHE A 144 8.46 -5.39 -5.05
CA PHE A 144 8.04 -6.77 -5.28
C PHE A 144 6.53 -6.92 -5.14
N LEU A 145 5.97 -7.91 -5.81
CA LEU A 145 4.56 -8.25 -5.78
C LEU A 145 4.40 -9.73 -5.48
N GLU A 146 3.64 -10.04 -4.44
CA GLU A 146 3.18 -11.38 -4.09
C GLU A 146 1.68 -11.45 -4.33
N ILE A 147 1.24 -12.46 -5.07
CA ILE A 147 -0.17 -12.75 -5.32
C ILE A 147 -0.49 -14.14 -4.81
N VAL A 148 -1.39 -14.23 -3.85
CA VAL A 148 -2.03 -15.48 -3.44
C VAL A 148 -3.28 -15.65 -4.27
N SER A 149 -3.28 -16.65 -5.13
CA SER A 149 -4.39 -16.94 -6.04
C SER A 149 -5.71 -17.20 -5.29
N PRO A 150 -6.85 -16.80 -5.88
CA PRO A 150 -8.14 -16.98 -5.24
C PRO A 150 -8.50 -18.46 -5.09
N GLU A 151 -9.39 -18.77 -4.15
CA GLU A 151 -9.86 -20.14 -3.92
C GLU A 151 -10.62 -20.70 -5.13
N THR A 152 -11.38 -19.83 -5.80
CA THR A 152 -12.12 -20.18 -7.03
C THR A 152 -11.73 -19.21 -8.14
N LEU A 153 -11.25 -19.74 -9.26
CA LEU A 153 -11.10 -18.98 -10.49
C LEU A 153 -12.45 -18.97 -11.21
N GLU A 154 -13.09 -17.80 -11.29
CA GLU A 154 -14.29 -17.61 -12.12
C GLU A 154 -13.91 -17.78 -13.60
N ARG A 155 -14.07 -18.99 -14.12
CA ARG A 155 -13.89 -19.35 -15.53
C ARG A 155 -15.06 -18.89 -16.39
#